data_AF-A0A915KR11-F1
#
_entry.id   AF-A0A915KR11-F1
#
_cell.length_a   1.000
_cell.length_b   1.000
_cell.length_c   1.000
_cell.angle_alpha   90.00
_cell.angle_beta   90.00
_cell.angle_gamma   90.00
#
_symmetry.space_group_name_H-M   'P 1'
#
loop_
_entity.id
_entity.type
_entity.pdbx_description
1 polymer ?
#
loop_
_entity_poly.entity_id
_entity_poly.type
_entity_poly.pdbx_seq_one_letter_code
_entity_poly.pdbx_strand_id
1 'polypeptide(L)'
;EKDSAVHGACLSLAELGRRGCLLPARLPQIVDAVSKALTYEQLRTTYSIGGHVRDAACYVCWSLARAFKKSDLEPHIRQLIGRLITAALFDVGVTCRRAASAALQEIVGRLPNVVHRGLDLISALDYAAVGNRAKCYRQLSVEVSLLDVDYSTFIFQHVMNLKLSHFDQEIRNLATDCLGNLMRYKSA
;
A
#
# COMPACT_ATOMS: atom_id res chain seq x y z
N GLU A 1 -9.84 20.40 6.14
CA GLU A 1 -11.18 20.30 5.51
C GLU A 1 -11.22 19.21 4.45
N LYS A 2 -10.40 19.30 3.38
CA LYS A 2 -10.38 18.26 2.34
C LYS A 2 -9.91 16.88 2.86
N ASP A 3 -8.92 16.86 3.75
CA ASP A 3 -8.37 15.64 4.36
C ASP A 3 -9.38 14.93 5.28
N SER A 4 -10.08 15.68 6.14
CA SER A 4 -11.12 15.14 7.03
C SER A 4 -12.28 14.52 6.27
N ALA A 5 -12.70 15.13 5.15
CA ALA A 5 -13.76 14.60 4.30
C ALA A 5 -13.34 13.28 3.62
N VAL A 6 -12.11 13.20 3.08
CA VAL A 6 -11.60 11.96 2.46
C VAL A 6 -11.46 10.86 3.51
N HIS A 7 -10.97 11.19 4.71
CA HIS A 7 -10.88 10.23 5.82
C HIS A 7 -12.26 9.68 6.22
N GLY A 8 -13.25 10.57 6.44
CA GLY A 8 -14.62 10.17 6.75
C GLY A 8 -15.26 9.32 5.65
N ALA A 9 -14.97 9.62 4.38
CA ALA A 9 -15.40 8.81 3.25
C ALA A 9 -14.78 7.41 3.26
N CYS A 10 -13.48 7.29 3.55
CA CYS A 10 -12.81 6.00 3.71
C CYS A 10 -13.44 5.18 4.84
N LEU A 11 -13.64 5.76 6.02
CA LEU A 11 -14.29 5.06 7.14
C LEU A 11 -15.70 4.61 6.79
N SER A 12 -16.48 5.48 6.14
CA SER A 12 -17.84 5.14 5.70
C SER A 12 -17.83 3.99 4.68
N LEU A 13 -16.92 4.01 3.70
CA LEU A 13 -16.78 2.92 2.73
C LEU A 13 -16.38 1.60 3.40
N ALA A 14 -15.45 1.64 4.35
CA ALA A 14 -15.03 0.45 5.09
C ALA A 14 -16.22 -0.18 5.86
N GLU A 15 -17.00 0.64 6.56
CA GLU A 15 -18.17 0.17 7.32
C GLU A 15 -19.31 -0.32 6.42
N LEU A 16 -19.58 0.35 5.30
CA LEU A 16 -20.54 -0.12 4.30
C LEU A 16 -20.10 -1.46 3.69
N GLY A 17 -18.79 -1.62 3.43
CA GLY A 17 -18.22 -2.87 2.97
C GLY A 17 -18.43 -4.00 3.98
N ARG A 18 -18.04 -3.80 5.24
CA ARG A 18 -18.24 -4.78 6.32
C ARG A 18 -19.69 -5.22 6.49
N ARG A 19 -20.66 -4.34 6.20
CA ARG A 19 -22.10 -4.63 6.29
C ARG A 19 -22.69 -5.22 5.02
N GLY A 20 -21.89 -5.43 3.97
CA GLY A 20 -22.37 -5.95 2.68
C GLY A 20 -23.24 -4.95 1.90
N CYS A 21 -23.15 -3.66 2.21
CA CYS A 21 -23.96 -2.61 1.59
C CYS A 21 -23.35 -2.07 0.29
N LEU A 22 -22.17 -2.55 -0.12
CA LEU A 22 -21.50 -2.14 -1.35
C LEU A 22 -21.82 -3.13 -2.48
N LEU A 23 -22.24 -2.60 -3.62
CA LEU A 23 -22.52 -3.39 -4.81
C LEU A 23 -21.21 -3.70 -5.56
N PRO A 24 -21.01 -4.93 -6.08
CA PRO A 24 -19.85 -5.27 -6.90
C PRO A 24 -19.65 -4.34 -8.10
N ALA A 25 -20.75 -3.87 -8.71
CA ALA A 25 -20.73 -2.92 -9.82
C ALA A 25 -20.07 -1.56 -9.48
N ARG A 26 -19.89 -1.25 -8.19
CA ARG A 26 -19.22 -0.03 -7.71
C ARG A 26 -17.73 -0.22 -7.42
N LEU A 27 -17.23 -1.47 -7.46
CA LEU A 27 -15.83 -1.78 -7.17
C LEU A 27 -14.83 -0.97 -8.01
N PRO A 28 -15.03 -0.76 -9.33
CA PRO A 28 -14.09 0.06 -10.11
C PRO A 28 -13.91 1.47 -9.56
N GLN A 29 -15.01 2.15 -9.19
CA GLN A 29 -14.94 3.51 -8.64
C GLN A 29 -14.38 3.53 -7.21
N ILE A 30 -14.74 2.53 -6.40
CA ILE A 30 -14.24 2.41 -5.02
C ILE A 30 -12.73 2.16 -5.04
N VAL A 31 -12.24 1.24 -5.87
CA VAL A 31 -10.83 0.88 -5.97
C VAL A 31 -9.99 2.06 -6.47
N ASP A 32 -10.48 2.83 -7.44
CA ASP A 32 -9.81 4.05 -7.88
C ASP A 32 -9.73 5.10 -6.75
N ALA A 33 -10.83 5.35 -6.06
CA ALA A 33 -10.86 6.29 -4.93
C ALA A 33 -9.93 5.87 -3.79
N VAL A 34 -9.96 4.59 -3.40
CA VAL A 34 -9.10 4.02 -2.36
C VAL A 34 -7.63 4.05 -2.78
N SER A 35 -7.33 3.80 -4.06
CA SER A 35 -5.95 3.88 -4.58
C SER A 35 -5.36 5.28 -4.46
N LYS A 36 -6.18 6.32 -4.71
CA LYS A 36 -5.79 7.72 -4.50
C LYS A 36 -5.62 8.02 -3.01
N ALA A 37 -6.51 7.50 -2.17
CA ALA A 37 -6.45 7.66 -0.72
C ALA A 37 -5.21 6.99 -0.09
N LEU A 38 -4.79 5.82 -0.58
CA LEU A 38 -3.58 5.10 -0.13
C LEU A 38 -2.28 5.87 -0.38
N THR A 39 -2.25 6.77 -1.35
CA THR A 39 -1.12 7.67 -1.61
C THR A 39 -1.44 9.12 -1.28
N TYR A 40 -2.48 9.38 -0.49
CA TYR A 40 -2.86 10.73 -0.13
C TYR A 40 -1.77 11.37 0.71
N GLU A 41 -1.21 12.46 0.21
CA GLU A 41 -0.24 13.27 0.92
C GLU A 41 -0.45 14.73 0.54
N GLN A 42 -0.59 15.59 1.54
CA GLN A 42 -0.69 17.03 1.33
C GLN A 42 0.45 17.71 2.08
N LEU A 43 1.32 18.37 1.33
CA LEU A 43 2.36 19.21 1.90
C LEU A 43 1.73 20.45 2.54
N ARG A 44 2.02 20.65 3.82
CA ARG A 44 1.89 21.93 4.53
C ARG A 44 3.28 22.56 4.61
N THR A 45 3.36 23.78 5.14
CA THR A 45 4.58 24.61 5.10
C THR A 45 5.86 23.84 5.45
N THR A 46 5.85 23.03 6.52
CA THR A 46 7.03 22.31 7.01
C THR A 46 6.82 20.81 7.23
N TYR A 47 5.62 20.30 7.00
CA TYR A 47 5.27 18.90 7.25
C TYR A 47 4.20 18.43 6.27
N SER A 48 4.06 17.13 6.05
CA SER A 48 2.95 16.56 5.30
C SER A 48 1.87 16.01 6.22
N ILE A 49 0.63 16.09 5.76
CA ILE A 49 -0.52 15.44 6.37
C ILE A 49 -1.03 14.32 5.46
N GLY A 50 -1.91 13.48 6.00
CA GLY A 50 -2.57 12.41 5.23
C GLY A 50 -2.43 11.02 5.82
N GLY A 51 -1.65 10.84 6.91
CA GLY A 51 -1.49 9.53 7.54
C GLY A 51 -2.83 8.90 7.95
N HIS A 52 -3.73 9.67 8.55
CA HIS A 52 -5.08 9.21 8.91
C HIS A 52 -5.94 8.83 7.69
N VAL A 53 -5.75 9.48 6.54
CA VAL A 53 -6.43 9.11 5.28
C VAL A 53 -5.88 7.77 4.76
N ARG A 54 -4.56 7.61 4.71
CA ARG A 54 -3.90 6.39 4.22
C ARG A 54 -4.19 5.19 5.12
N ASP A 55 -4.22 5.40 6.44
CA ASP A 55 -4.63 4.40 7.42
C ASP A 55 -6.08 3.94 7.21
N ALA A 56 -7.01 4.90 7.08
CA ALA A 56 -8.41 4.58 6.77
C ALA A 56 -8.57 3.88 5.41
N ALA A 57 -7.75 4.23 4.42
CA ALA A 57 -7.76 3.55 3.12
C ALA A 57 -7.26 2.10 3.23
N CYS A 58 -6.27 1.82 4.10
CA CYS A 58 -5.88 0.45 4.42
C CYS A 58 -7.04 -0.31 5.09
N TYR A 59 -7.80 0.34 5.97
CA TYR A 59 -8.99 -0.26 6.57
C TYR A 59 -10.09 -0.56 5.54
N VAL A 60 -10.24 0.27 4.49
CA VAL A 60 -11.13 -0.05 3.36
C VAL A 60 -10.65 -1.32 2.66
N CYS A 61 -9.37 -1.43 2.29
CA CYS A 61 -8.82 -2.63 1.65
C CYS A 61 -9.06 -3.90 2.48
N TRP A 62 -8.80 -3.81 3.80
CA TRP A 62 -9.08 -4.89 4.75
C TRP A 62 -10.56 -5.27 4.75
N SER A 63 -11.45 -4.28 4.75
CA SER A 63 -12.91 -4.51 4.73
C SER A 63 -13.39 -5.11 3.42
N LEU A 64 -12.86 -4.68 2.28
CA LEU A 64 -13.21 -5.20 0.96
C LEU A 64 -12.88 -6.70 0.85
N ALA A 65 -11.70 -7.11 1.32
CA ALA A 65 -11.29 -8.53 1.33
C ALA A 65 -12.26 -9.46 2.09
N ARG A 66 -13.03 -8.91 3.02
CA ARG A 66 -14.03 -9.63 3.82
C ARG A 66 -15.43 -9.57 3.21
N ALA A 67 -15.73 -8.49 2.50
CA ALA A 67 -17.05 -8.18 1.99
C ALA A 67 -17.34 -8.85 0.65
N PHE A 68 -16.33 -9.05 -0.17
CA PHE A 68 -16.49 -9.47 -1.56
C PHE A 68 -15.91 -10.87 -1.82
N LYS A 69 -16.48 -11.55 -2.81
CA LYS A 69 -15.95 -12.84 -3.27
C LYS A 69 -14.68 -12.63 -4.08
N LYS A 70 -13.86 -13.69 -4.18
CA LYS A 70 -12.66 -13.72 -5.05
C LYS A 70 -12.97 -13.21 -6.46
N SER A 71 -14.02 -13.72 -7.10
CA SER A 71 -14.40 -13.35 -8.47
C SER A 71 -14.67 -11.87 -8.66
N ASP A 72 -15.18 -11.19 -7.61
CA ASP A 72 -15.53 -9.78 -7.68
C ASP A 72 -14.29 -8.89 -7.53
N LEU A 73 -13.35 -9.28 -6.67
CA LEU A 73 -12.15 -8.49 -6.40
C LEU A 73 -10.99 -8.78 -7.34
N GLU A 74 -10.86 -10.00 -7.85
CA GLU A 74 -9.73 -10.44 -8.69
C GLU A 74 -9.36 -9.45 -9.82
N PRO A 75 -10.31 -8.83 -10.56
CA PRO A 75 -9.99 -7.80 -11.57
C PRO A 75 -9.30 -6.55 -11.03
N HIS A 76 -9.42 -6.29 -9.72
CA HIS A 76 -8.97 -5.09 -9.03
C HIS A 76 -7.74 -5.32 -8.13
N ILE A 77 -7.41 -6.58 -7.83
CA ILE A 77 -6.40 -6.91 -6.83
C ILE A 77 -5.01 -6.39 -7.20
N ARG A 78 -4.63 -6.46 -8.48
CA ARG A 78 -3.33 -5.92 -8.94
C ARG A 78 -3.11 -4.48 -8.49
N GLN A 79 -4.12 -3.63 -8.66
CA GLN A 79 -4.05 -2.21 -8.31
C GLN A 79 -3.95 -2.02 -6.79
N LEU A 80 -4.80 -2.72 -6.02
CA LEU A 80 -4.80 -2.63 -4.56
C LEU A 80 -3.48 -3.13 -3.96
N ILE A 81 -2.97 -4.26 -4.44
CA ILE A 81 -1.70 -4.85 -3.97
C ILE A 81 -0.54 -3.91 -4.25
N GLY A 82 -0.43 -3.32 -5.45
CA GLY A 82 0.64 -2.36 -5.73
C GLY A 82 0.63 -1.15 -4.78
N ARG A 83 -0.56 -0.63 -4.46
CA ARG A 83 -0.71 0.48 -3.50
C ARG A 83 -0.40 0.05 -2.06
N LEU A 84 -0.82 -1.13 -1.65
CA LEU A 84 -0.55 -1.65 -0.31
C LEU A 84 0.92 -2.04 -0.09
N ILE A 85 1.58 -2.63 -1.08
CA ILE A 85 3.03 -2.92 -1.03
C ILE A 85 3.80 -1.62 -0.82
N THR A 86 3.49 -0.60 -1.62
CA THR A 86 4.19 0.68 -1.55
C THR A 86 3.88 1.44 -0.27
N ALA A 87 2.65 1.34 0.26
CA ALA A 87 2.31 1.86 1.59
C ALA A 87 3.07 1.12 2.70
N ALA A 88 3.13 -0.21 2.67
CA ALA A 88 3.84 -1.03 3.65
C ALA A 88 5.36 -0.77 3.68
N LEU A 89 5.96 -0.46 2.53
CA LEU A 89 7.39 -0.19 2.42
C LEU A 89 7.76 1.29 2.65
N PHE A 90 6.97 2.23 2.12
CA PHE A 90 7.42 3.61 1.91
C PHE A 90 6.57 4.68 2.59
N ASP A 91 5.54 4.31 3.36
CA ASP A 91 4.85 5.30 4.19
C ASP A 91 5.79 5.86 5.28
N VAL A 92 5.69 7.16 5.52
CA VAL A 92 6.46 7.85 6.58
C VAL A 92 6.02 7.35 7.96
N GLY A 93 4.72 7.15 8.16
CA GLY A 93 4.12 6.72 9.42
C GLY A 93 4.18 5.21 9.60
N VAL A 94 4.74 4.75 10.73
CA VAL A 94 4.83 3.32 11.06
C VAL A 94 3.45 2.67 11.21
N THR A 95 2.46 3.41 11.69
CA THR A 95 1.07 2.95 11.82
C THR A 95 0.49 2.60 10.45
N CYS A 96 0.65 3.49 9.46
CA CYS A 96 0.19 3.25 8.09
C CYS A 96 0.90 2.05 7.44
N ARG A 97 2.22 1.90 7.66
CA ARG A 97 2.95 0.71 7.17
C ARG A 97 2.39 -0.59 7.73
N ARG A 98 2.08 -0.60 9.04
CA ARG A 98 1.46 -1.74 9.73
C ARG A 98 0.02 -1.99 9.30
N ALA A 99 -0.77 -0.93 9.05
CA ALA A 99 -2.13 -1.05 8.53
C ALA A 99 -2.12 -1.66 7.11
N ALA A 100 -1.18 -1.25 6.26
CA ALA A 100 -1.00 -1.83 4.94
C ALA A 100 -0.58 -3.30 5.02
N SER A 101 0.34 -3.66 5.91
CA SER A 101 0.71 -5.05 6.21
C SER A 101 -0.49 -5.91 6.64
N ALA A 102 -1.32 -5.41 7.55
CA ALA A 102 -2.54 -6.10 7.99
C ALA A 102 -3.56 -6.26 6.86
N ALA A 103 -3.73 -5.25 6.00
CA ALA A 103 -4.60 -5.34 4.83
C ALA A 103 -4.09 -6.37 3.80
N LEU A 104 -2.77 -6.42 3.55
CA LEU A 104 -2.15 -7.44 2.70
C LEU A 104 -2.40 -8.84 3.26
N GLN A 105 -2.19 -9.03 4.56
CA GLN A 105 -2.43 -10.31 5.23
C GLN A 105 -3.90 -10.76 5.09
N GLU A 106 -4.87 -9.86 5.28
CA GLU A 106 -6.29 -10.18 5.13
C GLU A 106 -6.64 -10.55 3.68
N ILE A 107 -6.13 -9.80 2.70
CA ILE A 107 -6.36 -10.08 1.28
C ILE A 107 -5.79 -11.44 0.90
N VAL A 108 -4.53 -11.71 1.22
CA VAL A 108 -3.87 -12.98 0.90
C VAL A 108 -4.56 -14.16 1.61
N GLY A 109 -4.93 -13.98 2.88
CA GLY A 109 -5.57 -15.03 3.67
C GLY A 109 -6.99 -15.38 3.22
N ARG A 110 -7.74 -14.43 2.64
CA ARG A 110 -9.14 -14.64 2.21
C ARG A 110 -9.31 -14.91 0.73
N LEU A 111 -8.38 -14.46 -0.11
CA LEU A 111 -8.45 -14.59 -1.56
C LEU A 111 -7.34 -15.55 -2.06
N PRO A 112 -7.50 -16.87 -1.86
CA PRO A 112 -6.48 -17.83 -2.22
C PRO A 112 -6.22 -17.82 -3.73
N ASN A 113 -4.94 -17.92 -4.09
CA ASN A 113 -4.47 -17.95 -5.47
C ASN A 113 -4.91 -16.73 -6.31
N VAL A 114 -5.00 -15.54 -5.69
CA VAL A 114 -5.25 -14.27 -6.39
C VAL A 114 -4.02 -13.35 -6.35
N VAL A 115 -3.32 -13.33 -5.22
CA VAL A 115 -2.08 -12.58 -5.06
C VAL A 115 -0.90 -13.52 -5.36
N HIS A 116 -0.15 -13.22 -6.40
CA HIS A 116 1.00 -14.04 -6.80
C HIS A 116 2.08 -14.03 -5.71
N ARG A 117 2.65 -15.20 -5.36
CA ARG A 117 3.59 -15.32 -4.22
C ARG A 117 3.09 -14.66 -2.92
N GLY A 118 1.77 -14.66 -2.69
CA GLY A 118 1.15 -13.89 -1.60
C GLY A 118 1.64 -14.25 -0.20
N LEU A 119 1.91 -15.54 0.07
CA LEU A 119 2.44 -15.98 1.37
C LEU A 119 3.85 -15.45 1.63
N ASP A 120 4.72 -15.48 0.62
CA ASP A 120 6.07 -14.92 0.72
C ASP A 120 6.01 -13.40 0.91
N LEU A 121 5.09 -12.73 0.20
CA LEU A 121 4.89 -11.30 0.31
C LEU A 121 4.50 -10.87 1.73
N ILE A 122 3.51 -11.52 2.35
CA ILE A 122 3.06 -11.16 3.70
C ILE A 122 4.04 -11.59 4.79
N SER A 123 4.90 -12.58 4.49
CA SER A 123 6.00 -12.98 5.38
C SER A 123 7.12 -11.95 5.36
N ALA A 124 7.49 -11.44 4.17
CA ALA A 124 8.50 -10.38 4.03
C ALA A 124 8.01 -9.03 4.60
N LEU A 125 6.71 -8.75 4.46
CA LEU A 125 6.07 -7.52 4.93
C LEU A 125 5.27 -7.71 6.23
N ASP A 126 5.81 -8.48 7.18
CA ASP A 126 5.16 -8.70 8.46
C ASP A 126 5.14 -7.42 9.35
N TYR A 127 4.27 -7.43 10.36
CA TYR A 127 4.03 -6.30 11.28
C TYR A 127 5.29 -5.76 11.97
N ALA A 128 6.22 -6.64 12.34
CA ALA A 128 7.47 -6.28 13.00
C ALA A 128 8.48 -5.75 11.97
N ALA A 129 8.63 -6.43 10.83
CA ALA A 129 9.54 -6.06 9.76
C ALA A 129 9.26 -4.65 9.21
N VAL A 130 7.99 -4.34 8.94
CA VAL A 130 7.58 -3.01 8.44
C VAL A 130 7.70 -1.89 9.50
N GLY A 131 8.01 -2.25 10.75
CA GLY A 131 8.28 -1.30 11.83
C GLY A 131 9.47 -0.39 11.55
N ASN A 132 10.50 -0.91 10.85
CA ASN A 132 11.75 -0.19 10.61
C ASN A 132 11.80 0.42 9.20
N ARG A 133 11.68 1.75 9.11
CA ARG A 133 11.67 2.49 7.84
C ARG A 133 12.93 2.27 7.00
N ALA A 134 14.12 2.35 7.59
CA ALA A 134 15.36 2.16 6.86
C ALA A 134 15.48 0.73 6.30
N LYS A 135 15.07 -0.28 7.08
CA LYS A 135 15.00 -1.68 6.62
C LYS A 135 14.02 -1.84 5.46
N CYS A 136 12.86 -1.18 5.51
CA CYS A 136 11.88 -1.23 4.42
C CYS A 136 12.47 -0.74 3.10
N TYR A 137 13.15 0.42 3.11
CA TYR A 137 13.74 1.00 1.90
C TYR A 137 14.95 0.22 1.38
N ARG A 138 15.81 -0.29 2.26
CA ARG A 138 17.11 -0.84 1.87
C ARG A 138 17.09 -2.35 1.62
N GLN A 139 16.23 -3.08 2.33
CA GLN A 139 16.24 -4.55 2.34
C GLN A 139 14.90 -5.13 1.86
N LEU A 140 13.79 -4.79 2.52
CA LEU A 140 12.50 -5.42 2.22
C LEU A 140 12.01 -5.06 0.81
N SER A 141 12.30 -3.84 0.33
CA SER A 141 12.00 -3.42 -1.04
C SER A 141 12.67 -4.34 -2.08
N VAL A 142 13.92 -4.74 -1.85
CA VAL A 142 14.66 -5.66 -2.72
C VAL A 142 14.05 -7.04 -2.63
N GLU A 143 13.87 -7.57 -1.43
CA GLU A 143 13.27 -8.89 -1.18
C GLU A 143 11.93 -9.03 -1.89
N VAL A 144 11.02 -8.06 -1.69
CA VAL A 144 9.70 -8.04 -2.32
C VAL A 144 9.79 -7.88 -3.84
N SER A 145 10.73 -7.09 -4.35
CA SER A 145 10.91 -6.92 -5.79
C SER A 145 11.37 -8.19 -6.52
N LEU A 146 12.05 -9.09 -5.81
CA LEU A 146 12.53 -10.37 -6.35
C LEU A 146 11.44 -11.45 -6.37
N LEU A 147 10.34 -11.26 -5.64
CA LEU A 147 9.21 -12.20 -5.63
C LEU A 147 8.43 -12.17 -6.94
N ASP A 148 8.26 -10.98 -7.53
CA ASP A 148 7.43 -10.78 -8.73
C ASP A 148 7.80 -9.51 -9.52
N VAL A 149 7.69 -9.59 -10.85
CA VAL A 149 7.98 -8.47 -11.77
C VAL A 149 7.06 -7.26 -11.56
N ASP A 150 5.79 -7.50 -11.21
CA ASP A 150 4.83 -6.46 -10.90
C ASP A 150 5.21 -5.75 -9.60
N TYR A 151 5.67 -6.49 -8.58
CA TYR A 151 6.12 -5.91 -7.32
C TYR A 151 7.34 -5.03 -7.54
N SER A 152 8.31 -5.51 -8.32
CA SER A 152 9.44 -4.69 -8.78
C SER A 152 8.98 -3.41 -9.48
N THR A 153 7.96 -3.51 -10.34
CA THR A 153 7.42 -2.37 -11.10
C THR A 153 6.73 -1.36 -10.18
N PHE A 154 5.88 -1.81 -9.26
CA PHE A 154 5.19 -0.94 -8.30
C PHE A 154 6.19 -0.20 -7.40
N ILE A 155 7.19 -0.91 -6.90
CA ILE A 155 8.25 -0.35 -6.06
C ILE A 155 9.02 0.71 -6.84
N PHE A 156 9.53 0.37 -8.03
CA PHE A 156 10.33 1.27 -8.84
C PHE A 156 9.55 2.54 -9.21
N GLN A 157 8.33 2.40 -9.71
CA GLN A 157 7.48 3.53 -10.08
C GLN A 157 7.15 4.41 -8.87
N HIS A 158 6.86 3.84 -7.71
CA HIS A 158 6.56 4.61 -6.52
C HIS A 158 7.76 5.42 -6.04
N VAL A 159 8.95 4.82 -6.01
CA VAL A 159 10.17 5.51 -5.58
C VAL A 159 10.51 6.64 -6.54
N MET A 160 10.47 6.38 -7.85
CA MET A 160 10.75 7.37 -8.90
C MET A 160 9.78 8.55 -8.87
N ASN A 161 8.48 8.27 -8.74
CA ASN A 161 7.46 9.31 -8.91
C ASN A 161 7.16 10.09 -7.62
N LEU A 162 7.35 9.48 -6.43
CA LEU A 162 6.88 10.06 -5.17
C LEU A 162 7.98 10.23 -4.11
N LYS A 163 9.08 9.48 -4.16
CA LYS A 163 10.06 9.46 -3.06
C LYS A 163 11.36 10.18 -3.38
N LEU A 164 11.83 10.14 -4.63
CA LEU A 164 13.05 10.87 -5.03
C LEU A 164 12.93 12.40 -4.88
N SER A 165 11.75 12.95 -5.16
CA SER A 165 11.46 14.38 -5.07
C SER A 165 10.70 14.76 -3.79
N HIS A 166 10.62 13.84 -2.82
CA HIS A 166 9.91 14.08 -1.56
C HIS A 166 10.51 15.26 -0.80
N PHE A 167 9.71 16.05 -0.07
CA PHE A 167 10.18 17.28 0.61
C PHE A 167 11.20 17.02 1.74
N ASP A 168 11.05 15.89 2.44
CA ASP A 168 11.98 15.42 3.48
C ASP A 168 13.26 14.82 2.87
N GLN A 169 14.42 15.38 3.23
CA GLN A 169 15.75 14.92 2.78
C GLN A 169 16.06 13.48 3.22
N GLU A 170 15.63 13.05 4.40
CA GLU A 170 15.89 11.68 4.88
C GLU A 170 15.20 10.66 3.98
N ILE A 171 13.96 10.95 3.56
CA ILE A 171 13.20 10.11 2.63
C ILE A 171 13.87 10.07 1.25
N ARG A 172 14.40 11.21 0.76
CA ARG A 172 15.16 11.23 -0.49
C ARG A 172 16.43 10.37 -0.42
N ASN A 173 17.16 10.42 0.70
CA ASN A 173 18.36 9.59 0.89
C ASN A 173 18.00 8.10 0.87
N LEU A 174 16.96 7.70 1.60
CA LEU A 174 16.46 6.33 1.61
C LEU A 174 15.96 5.88 0.23
N ALA A 175 15.31 6.77 -0.53
CA ALA A 175 14.86 6.51 -1.89
C ALA A 175 16.03 6.23 -2.84
N THR A 176 17.11 7.01 -2.75
CA THR A 176 18.33 6.79 -3.53
C THR A 176 18.99 5.46 -3.17
N ASP A 177 19.10 5.13 -1.89
CA ASP A 177 19.62 3.82 -1.44
C ASP A 177 18.78 2.67 -2.00
N CYS A 178 17.45 2.79 -1.94
CA CYS A 178 16.52 1.80 -2.47
C CYS A 178 16.76 1.56 -3.97
N LEU A 179 16.87 2.62 -4.78
CA LEU A 179 17.13 2.47 -6.22
C LEU A 179 18.49 1.87 -6.51
N GLY A 180 19.53 2.32 -5.80
CA GLY A 180 20.88 1.76 -5.93
C GLY A 180 20.90 0.26 -5.65
N ASN A 181 20.18 -0.19 -4.62
CA ASN A 181 20.06 -1.61 -4.32
C ASN A 181 19.27 -2.36 -5.40
N LEU A 182 18.10 -1.85 -5.81
CA LEU A 182 17.27 -2.49 -6.84
C LEU A 182 18.03 -2.71 -8.16
N MET A 183 18.89 -1.75 -8.55
CA MET A 183 19.69 -1.88 -9.78
C MET A 183 20.78 -2.93 -9.65
N ARG A 184 21.47 -2.99 -8.51
CA ARG A 184 22.53 -4.00 -8.28
C ARG A 184 22.00 -5.43 -8.39
N TYR A 185 20.80 -5.68 -7.89
CA TYR A 185 20.19 -7.02 -7.92
C TYR A 185 19.53 -7.39 -9.25
N LYS A 186 19.25 -6.43 -10.14
CA LYS A 186 18.80 -6.73 -11.52
C LYS A 186 19.95 -7.03 -12.47
N SER A 187 21.17 -6.62 -12.13
CA SER A 187 22.37 -6.84 -12.94
C SER A 187 23.15 -8.10 -12.56
N ALA A 188 22.70 -8.84 -11.54
CA ALA A 188 23.27 -10.11 -11.08
C ALA A 188 22.34 -11.26 -11.49
#